data_AF-A0A950XRL7-F1
#
_entry.id   AF-A0A950XRL7-F1
#
_cell.length_a   1.000
_cell.length_b   1.000
_cell.length_c   1.000
_cell.angle_alpha   90.00
_cell.angle_beta   90.00
_cell.angle_gamma   90.00
#
_symmetry.space_group_name_H-M   'P 1'
#
loop_
_entity.id
_entity.type
_entity.pdbx_description
1 polymer ?
#
loop_
_entity_poly.entity_id
_entity_poly.type
_entity_poly.pdbx_seq_one_letter_code
_entity_poly.pdbx_strand_id
1 'polypeptide(L)' 'KLFASEVAMEIALNAVRIHGGYGYSTEYDVERYFRDAPLMIVGEGTNEIQRNVIAGQLVARGGI' A
#
# COMPACT_ATOMS: atom_id res chain seq x y z
N LYS A 1 -1.00 -6.54 7.43
CA LYS A 1 -0.27 -5.30 7.10
C LYS A 1 0.24 -5.31 5.66
N LEU A 2 1.24 -6.14 5.31
CA LEU A 2 1.87 -6.18 3.96
C LEU A 2 0.86 -6.14 2.80
N PHE A 3 0.02 -7.17 2.66
CA PHE A 3 -0.96 -7.28 1.57
C PHE A 3 -1.87 -6.04 1.47
N ALA A 4 -2.50 -5.63 2.58
CA ALA A 4 -3.40 -4.49 2.59
C ALA A 4 -2.71 -3.17 2.20
N SER A 5 -1.47 -2.94 2.65
CA SER A 5 -0.72 -1.73 2.31
C SER A 5 -0.32 -1.65 0.83
N GLU A 6 0.05 -2.77 0.22
CA GLU A 6 0.38 -2.82 -1.22
C GLU A 6 -0.87 -2.63 -2.08
N VAL A 7 -1.96 -3.30 -1.73
CA VAL A 7 -3.25 -3.18 -2.41
C VAL A 7 -3.80 -1.77 -2.29
N ALA A 8 -3.69 -1.12 -1.13
CA ALA A 8 -4.15 0.26 -0.94
C ALA A 8 -3.46 1.23 -1.91
N MET A 9 -2.14 1.08 -2.11
CA MET A 9 -1.38 1.91 -3.05
C MET A 9 -1.80 1.67 -4.50
N GLU A 10 -1.98 0.41 -4.89
CA GLU A 10 -2.45 0.04 -6.23
C GLU A 10 -3.85 0.62 -6.51
N ILE A 11 -4.79 0.44 -5.57
CA ILE A 11 -6.17 0.93 -5.70
C ILE A 11 -6.19 2.46 -5.73
N ALA A 12 -5.43 3.14 -4.87
CA ALA A 12 -5.41 4.60 -4.85
C ALA A 12 -4.91 5.18 -6.19
N LEU A 13 -3.86 4.60 -6.78
CA LEU A 13 -3.38 4.98 -8.10
C LEU A 13 -4.40 4.70 -9.20
N ASN A 14 -5.07 3.54 -9.15
CA ASN A 14 -6.12 3.20 -10.12
C ASN A 14 -7.33 4.13 -9.99
N ALA A 15 -7.69 4.56 -8.78
CA ALA A 15 -8.75 5.52 -8.54
C ALA A 15 -8.42 6.88 -9.20
N VAL A 16 -7.19 7.39 -9.02
CA VAL A 16 -6.71 8.60 -9.73
C VAL A 16 -6.85 8.44 -11.25
N ARG A 17 -6.43 7.30 -11.81
CA ARG A 17 -6.53 7.02 -13.26
C ARG A 17 -7.98 6.98 -13.76
N ILE A 18 -8.88 6.32 -13.03
CA ILE A 18 -10.30 6.23 -13.38
C ILE A 18 -10.96 7.62 -13.43
N HIS A 19 -10.55 8.53 -12.53
CA HIS A 19 -11.07 9.91 -12.50
C HIS A 19 -10.46 10.82 -13.57
N GLY A 20 -9.49 10.34 -14.36
CA GLY A 20 -8.82 11.12 -15.39
C GLY A 20 -8.17 12.39 -14.83
N GLY A 21 -8.32 13.52 -15.53
CA GLY A 21 -7.76 14.81 -15.08
C GLY A 21 -8.28 15.26 -13.72
N TYR A 22 -9.53 14.93 -13.36
CA TYR A 22 -10.10 15.27 -12.06
C TYR A 22 -9.44 14.50 -10.91
N GLY A 23 -8.86 13.33 -11.18
CA GLY A 23 -8.12 12.56 -10.18
C GLY A 23 -6.86 13.26 -9.68
N TYR A 24 -6.38 14.29 -10.38
CA TYR A 24 -5.25 15.13 -9.97
C TYR A 24 -5.69 16.44 -9.29
N SER A 25 -6.99 16.77 -9.34
CA SER A 25 -7.54 17.93 -8.66
C SER A 25 -7.66 17.67 -7.16
N THR A 26 -7.24 18.65 -6.35
CA THR A 26 -7.42 18.62 -4.88
C THR A 26 -8.88 18.83 -4.45
N GLU A 27 -9.79 19.05 -5.39
CA GLU A 27 -11.24 19.07 -5.12
C GLU A 27 -11.85 17.66 -5.04
N TYR A 28 -11.11 16.63 -5.45
CA TYR A 28 -11.52 15.23 -5.36
C TYR A 28 -10.62 14.47 -4.39
N ASP A 29 -11.21 13.64 -3.53
CA ASP A 29 -10.48 12.97 -2.44
C ASP A 29 -9.47 11.90 -2.90
N VAL A 30 -9.55 11.42 -4.15
CA VAL A 30 -8.69 10.32 -4.65
C VAL A 30 -7.20 10.69 -4.66
N GLU A 31 -6.86 11.97 -4.82
CA GLU A 31 -5.48 12.44 -4.70
C GLU A 31 -4.96 12.30 -3.27
N ARG A 32 -5.81 12.55 -2.26
CA ARG A 32 -5.46 12.40 -0.85
C ARG A 32 -5.16 10.95 -0.52
N TYR A 33 -5.99 10.01 -0.98
CA TYR A 33 -5.74 8.59 -0.78
C TYR A 33 -4.43 8.13 -1.43
N PHE A 34 -4.10 8.65 -2.61
CA PHE A 34 -2.83 8.38 -3.28
C PHE A 34 -1.62 8.89 -2.48
N ARG A 35 -1.73 10.06 -1.85
CA ARG A 35 -0.67 10.59 -0.96
C ARG A 35 -0.56 9.84 0.37
N ASP A 36 -1.67 9.35 0.92
CA ASP A 36 -1.70 8.70 2.23
C ASP A 36 -1.22 7.24 2.15
N ALA A 37 -1.56 6.50 1.08
CA ALA A 37 -1.25 5.06 0.96
C ALA A 37 0.24 4.68 1.14
N PRO A 38 1.24 5.45 0.68
CA PRO A 38 2.65 5.16 0.90
C PRO A 38 3.06 5.13 2.38
N LEU A 39 2.38 5.85 3.27
CA LEU A 39 2.69 5.84 4.71
C LEU A 39 2.60 4.43 5.28
N MET A 40 1.57 3.67 4.87
CA MET A 40 1.38 2.30 5.29
C MET A 40 2.44 1.36 4.71
N ILE A 41 3.19 1.75 3.67
CA ILE A 41 4.28 0.96 3.10
C ILE A 41 5.59 1.22 3.84
N VAL A 42 5.90 2.48 4.17
CA VAL A 42 7.23 2.87 4.69
C VAL A 42 7.26 3.30 6.17
N GLY A 43 6.18 3.90 6.68
CA GLY A 43 6.16 4.55 7.99
C GLY A 43 5.84 3.61 9.16
N GLU A 44 5.01 2.60 8.93
CA GLU A 44 4.57 1.64 9.98
C GLU A 44 5.39 0.34 9.93
N GLY A 45 6.72 0.50 9.83
CA GLY A 45 7.66 -0.57 9.49
C GLY A 45 7.61 -0.90 8.00
N THR A 46 8.78 -0.93 7.34
CA THR A 46 8.81 -1.08 5.88
C THR A 46 8.30 -2.45 5.44
N ASN A 47 7.73 -2.51 4.23
CA ASN A 47 7.24 -3.77 3.69
C ASN A 47 8.36 -4.78 3.41
N GLU A 48 9.58 -4.33 3.16
CA GLU A 48 10.77 -5.19 3.03
C GLU A 48 11.09 -5.89 4.35
N ILE A 49 11.10 -5.14 5.46
CA ILE A 49 11.29 -5.72 6.80
C ILE A 49 10.13 -6.66 7.12
N GLN A 50 8.90 -6.29 6.78
CA GLN A 50 7.74 -7.15 7.01
C GLN A 50 7.83 -8.47 6.24
N ARG A 51 8.36 -8.48 5.01
CA ARG A 51 8.62 -9.71 4.24
C ARG A 51 9.66 -10.59 4.93
N ASN A 52 10.75 -10.02 5.42
CA ASN A 52 11.77 -10.78 6.16
C ASN A 52 11.19 -11.44 7.41
N VAL A 53 10.35 -10.71 8.17
CA VAL A 53 9.64 -11.25 9.34
C VAL A 53 8.72 -12.40 8.94
N ILE A 54 7.93 -12.24 7.87
CA ILE A 54 7.03 -13.28 7.37
C ILE A 54 7.83 -14.52 6.93
N ALA A 55 8.93 -14.36 6.21
CA ALA A 55 9.78 -15.46 5.79
C ALA A 55 10.32 -16.27 6.99
N GLY A 56 10.82 -15.59 8.03
CA GLY A 56 11.25 -16.23 9.26
C GLY A 56 10.11 -16.97 9.98
N GLN A 57 8.91 -16.39 9.98
CA GLN A 57 7.71 -17.03 10.57
C GLN A 57 7.24 -18.25 9.78
N LEU A 58 7.33 -18.23 8.45
CA LEU A 58 6.98 -19.38 7.61
C LEU A 58 7.89 -20.57 7.89
N VAL A 59 9.21 -20.35 7.97
CA VAL A 59 10.20 -21.38 8.35
C VAL A 59 9.88 -21.95 9.74
N ALA A 60 9.67 -21.08 10.73
CA ALA A 60 9.45 -21.50 12.11
C ALA A 60 8.14 -22.29 12.32
N ARG A 61 7.12 -22.03 11.50
CA ARG A 61 5.81 -22.70 11.58
C ARG A 61 5.70 -23.93 10.69
N GLY A 62 6.70 -24.24 9.86
CA GLY A 62 6.63 -25.32 8.86
C GLY A 62 5.63 -25.02 7.75
N GLY A 63 5.44 -23.73 7.42
CA GLY A 63 4.52 -23.25 6.37
C GLY A 63 5.18 -23.07 5.00
N ILE A 64 6.27 -23.79 4.78
CA ILE A 64 7.01 -24.00 3.53
C ILE A 64 7.42 -25.46 3.48
#